data_AF-A0A1H8DNQ6-F1
#
_entry.id   AF-A0A1H8DNQ6-F1
#
_cell.length_a   1.000
_cell.length_b   1.000
_cell.length_c   1.000
_cell.angle_alpha   90.00
_cell.angle_beta   90.00
_cell.angle_gamma   90.00
#
_symmetry.space_group_name_H-M   'P 1'
#
loop_
_entity.id
_entity.type
_entity.pdbx_description
1 polymer ?
#
loop_
_entity_poly.entity_id
_entity_poly.type
_entity_poly.pdbx_seq_one_letter_code
_entity_poly.pdbx_strand_id
1 'polypeptide(L)'
;MKRLPYILLIMLLTACSSIDCPVNSIVETIWEVYDDDGLELPLSDTLTVTTVTKDGNEVVILNGKDNTVLNKLTEKAKFNLPISYSHPEDILLFHFDNSNTDLHVTDTVWIKKDDYPHFESVDCNTIFFHTLTGIRYTQNYIDSIVIKNPSVTYDYETVHLYFYPKRDD
;
A
#
# COMPACT_ATOMS: atom_id res chain seq x y z
N MET A 1 -29.83 55.63 -1.89
CA MET A 1 -30.20 54.39 -1.18
C MET A 1 -30.74 53.25 -2.07
N LYS A 2 -30.94 53.42 -3.40
CA LYS A 2 -31.53 52.37 -4.27
C LYS A 2 -30.58 51.30 -4.84
N ARG A 3 -29.25 51.42 -4.62
CA ARG A 3 -28.26 50.46 -5.15
C ARG A 3 -27.84 49.36 -4.15
N LEU A 4 -28.25 49.49 -2.90
CA LEU A 4 -27.95 48.53 -1.82
C LEU A 4 -28.51 47.10 -2.07
N PRO A 5 -29.73 46.88 -2.60
CA PRO A 5 -30.24 45.52 -2.81
C PRO A 5 -29.52 44.79 -3.94
N TYR A 6 -28.99 45.52 -4.93
CA TYR A 6 -28.23 44.94 -6.04
C TYR A 6 -26.85 44.45 -5.60
N ILE A 7 -26.21 45.13 -4.65
CA ILE A 7 -24.92 44.74 -4.09
C ILE A 7 -25.06 43.47 -3.23
N LEU A 8 -26.16 43.34 -2.49
CA LEU A 8 -26.46 42.14 -1.68
C LEU A 8 -26.73 40.91 -2.55
N LEU A 9 -27.39 41.07 -3.69
CA LEU A 9 -27.70 39.99 -4.64
C LEU A 9 -26.45 39.46 -5.35
N ILE A 10 -25.46 40.33 -5.64
CA ILE A 10 -24.18 39.92 -6.26
C ILE A 10 -23.31 39.12 -5.28
N MET A 11 -23.35 39.45 -3.98
CA MET A 11 -22.57 38.78 -2.94
C MET A 11 -23.05 37.34 -2.65
N LEU A 12 -24.31 37.02 -2.97
CA LEU A 12 -24.90 35.69 -2.77
C LEU A 12 -24.50 34.68 -3.87
N LEU A 13 -23.92 35.13 -4.99
CA LEU A 13 -23.55 34.26 -6.11
C LEU A 13 -22.14 33.66 -6.00
N THR A 14 -21.35 34.07 -5.00
CA THR A 14 -19.95 33.62 -4.84
C THR A 14 -19.77 32.53 -3.78
N ALA A 15 -20.85 31.92 -3.27
CA ALA A 15 -20.79 30.95 -2.17
C ALA A 15 -20.71 29.47 -2.59
N CYS A 16 -20.72 29.15 -3.88
CA CYS A 16 -20.46 27.78 -4.35
C CYS A 16 -18.97 27.62 -4.67
N SER A 17 -18.12 27.44 -3.66
CA SER A 17 -16.87 26.71 -3.85
C SER A 17 -17.21 25.22 -3.79
N SER A 18 -17.04 24.49 -4.90
CA SER A 18 -17.08 23.03 -4.84
C SER A 18 -15.84 22.59 -4.06
N ILE A 19 -16.05 21.91 -2.93
CA ILE A 19 -14.99 21.24 -2.19
C ILE A 19 -14.84 19.87 -2.86
N ASP A 20 -13.92 19.78 -3.81
CA ASP A 20 -13.66 18.56 -4.57
C ASP A 20 -12.54 17.75 -3.91
N CYS A 21 -12.82 17.16 -2.73
CA CYS A 21 -11.92 16.12 -2.21
C CYS A 21 -12.02 14.87 -3.10
N PRO A 22 -10.91 14.21 -3.45
CA PRO A 22 -10.95 13.01 -4.27
C PRO A 22 -11.73 11.91 -3.56
N VAL A 23 -12.64 11.27 -4.31
CA VAL A 23 -13.50 10.18 -3.79
C VAL A 23 -12.66 9.00 -3.30
N ASN A 24 -11.54 8.72 -3.97
CA ASN A 24 -10.54 7.77 -3.51
C ASN A 24 -9.30 8.52 -3.01
N SER A 25 -8.94 8.30 -1.75
CA SER A 25 -7.77 8.87 -1.09
C SER A 25 -6.89 7.81 -0.44
N ILE A 26 -7.18 6.52 -0.70
CA ILE A 26 -6.41 5.40 -0.16
C ILE A 26 -5.08 5.34 -0.91
N VAL A 27 -3.98 5.39 -0.16
CA VAL A 27 -2.62 5.26 -0.69
C VAL A 27 -2.10 3.89 -0.28
N GLU A 28 -1.87 3.04 -1.27
CA GLU A 28 -1.46 1.66 -1.08
C GLU A 28 -0.50 1.22 -2.19
N THR A 29 0.35 0.25 -1.86
CA THR A 29 1.22 -0.37 -2.85
C THR A 29 0.45 -1.44 -3.61
N ILE A 30 0.64 -1.47 -4.93
CA ILE A 30 0.04 -2.47 -5.82
C ILE A 30 1.12 -3.44 -6.23
N TRP A 31 0.86 -4.72 -5.98
CA TRP A 31 1.75 -5.84 -6.21
C TRP A 31 1.19 -6.72 -7.31
N GLU A 32 2.05 -7.12 -8.25
CA GLU A 32 1.74 -8.12 -9.25
C GLU A 32 2.74 -9.28 -9.18
N VAL A 33 2.21 -10.49 -9.27
CA VAL A 33 2.94 -11.74 -9.15
C VAL A 33 3.24 -12.28 -10.53
N TYR A 34 4.50 -12.61 -10.76
CA TYR A 34 4.99 -13.11 -12.03
C TYR A 34 5.79 -14.40 -11.83
N ASP A 35 5.82 -15.24 -12.86
CA ASP A 35 6.76 -16.35 -12.96
C ASP A 35 8.13 -15.90 -13.51
N ASP A 36 9.08 -16.84 -13.58
CA ASP A 36 10.42 -16.62 -14.13
C ASP A 36 10.41 -16.17 -15.60
N ASP A 37 9.36 -16.52 -16.34
CA ASP A 37 9.18 -16.19 -17.75
C ASP A 37 8.52 -14.81 -17.94
N GLY A 38 8.14 -14.14 -16.84
CA GLY A 38 7.50 -12.83 -16.84
C GLY A 38 6.01 -12.86 -17.17
N LEU A 39 5.36 -14.02 -17.01
CA LEU A 39 3.90 -14.18 -17.13
C LEU A 39 3.23 -14.03 -15.77
N GLU A 40 2.02 -13.47 -15.77
CA GLU A 40 1.23 -13.29 -14.55
C GLU A 40 0.93 -14.66 -13.91
N LEU A 41 1.28 -14.81 -12.64
CA LEU A 41 1.19 -16.07 -11.91
C LEU A 41 0.28 -15.92 -10.67
N PRO A 42 -0.94 -16.46 -10.69
CA PRO A 42 -1.78 -16.48 -9.49
C PRO A 42 -1.14 -17.31 -8.38
N LEU A 43 -1.09 -16.76 -7.16
CA LEU A 43 -0.59 -17.49 -5.99
C LEU A 43 -1.51 -18.70 -5.71
N SER A 44 -0.94 -19.90 -5.84
CA SER A 44 -1.64 -21.14 -5.48
C SER A 44 -1.70 -21.33 -3.97
N ASP A 45 -0.62 -20.93 -3.27
CA ASP A 45 -0.55 -20.95 -1.81
C ASP A 45 -1.32 -19.81 -1.17
N THR A 46 -1.69 -19.98 0.10
CA THR A 46 -2.43 -18.94 0.84
C THR A 46 -1.47 -17.93 1.45
N LEU A 47 -1.58 -16.67 1.04
CA LEU A 47 -0.82 -15.55 1.56
C LEU A 47 -1.60 -14.78 2.66
N THR A 48 -1.00 -14.63 3.83
CA THR A 48 -1.42 -13.69 4.87
C THR A 48 -0.28 -12.72 5.15
N VAL A 49 -0.56 -11.41 5.12
CA VAL A 49 0.44 -10.38 5.41
C VAL A 49 0.11 -9.69 6.72
N THR A 50 1.09 -9.63 7.62
CA THR A 50 1.00 -8.89 8.87
C THR A 50 2.06 -7.78 8.92
N THR A 51 1.76 -6.74 9.68
CA THR A 51 2.70 -5.65 9.99
C THR A 51 3.34 -5.90 11.35
N VAL A 52 4.53 -5.33 11.54
CA VAL A 52 5.20 -5.31 12.83
C VAL A 52 5.49 -3.87 13.24
N THR A 53 5.44 -3.60 14.54
CA THR A 53 5.76 -2.29 15.07
C THR A 53 7.22 -2.28 15.51
N LYS A 54 7.92 -1.18 15.23
CA LYS A 54 9.26 -0.97 15.75
C LYS A 54 9.15 -0.21 17.08
N ASP A 55 9.64 -0.80 18.16
CA ASP A 55 9.85 -0.09 19.43
C ASP A 55 11.35 0.17 19.59
N GLY A 56 11.77 1.42 19.37
CA GLY A 56 13.19 1.77 19.27
C GLY A 56 13.89 1.06 18.10
N ASN A 57 14.78 0.11 18.41
CA ASN A 57 15.52 -0.69 17.42
C ASN A 57 15.01 -2.14 17.31
N GLU A 58 14.07 -2.53 18.15
CA GLU A 58 13.56 -3.90 18.20
C GLU A 58 12.29 -4.02 17.34
N VAL A 59 12.24 -5.07 16.52
CA VAL A 59 11.03 -5.42 15.77
C VAL A 59 10.13 -6.17 16.74
N VAL A 60 9.06 -5.53 17.18
CA VAL A 60 8.07 -6.14 18.06
C VAL A 60 6.97 -6.71 17.17
N ILE A 61 6.95 -8.03 17.05
CA ILE A 61 5.78 -8.73 16.50
C ILE A 61 4.65 -8.53 17.51
N LEU A 62 3.66 -7.73 17.14
CA LEU A 62 2.44 -7.60 17.92
C LEU A 62 1.70 -8.94 17.83
N ASN A 63 1.93 -9.83 18.79
CA ASN A 63 1.18 -11.08 18.91
C ASN A 63 -0.28 -10.73 19.26
N GLY A 64 -1.09 -10.52 18.23
CA GLY A 64 -2.47 -10.07 18.32
C GLY A 64 -3.12 -10.03 16.94
N LYS A 65 -4.44 -10.14 16.90
CA LYS A 65 -5.26 -10.26 15.68
C LYS A 65 -5.35 -8.97 14.85
N ASP A 66 -4.75 -7.88 15.32
CA ASP A 66 -4.99 -6.51 14.85
C ASP A 66 -3.87 -5.94 13.95
N ASN A 67 -2.89 -6.76 13.54
CA ASN A 67 -1.81 -6.35 12.65
C ASN A 67 -1.89 -6.97 11.24
N THR A 68 -2.90 -7.79 10.96
CA THR A 68 -3.14 -8.38 9.64
C THR A 68 -3.64 -7.31 8.67
N VAL A 69 -2.86 -7.08 7.60
CA VAL A 69 -3.20 -6.14 6.54
C VAL A 69 -3.72 -6.83 5.28
N LEU A 70 -3.43 -8.11 5.13
CA LEU A 70 -3.99 -8.98 4.11
C LEU A 70 -4.25 -10.35 4.71
N ASN A 71 -5.48 -10.87 4.59
CA ASN A 71 -5.89 -12.12 5.23
C ASN A 71 -6.24 -13.17 4.17
N LYS A 72 -5.46 -14.25 4.11
CA LYS A 72 -5.75 -15.44 3.29
C LYS A 72 -6.06 -15.16 1.82
N LEU A 73 -5.17 -14.44 1.15
CA LEU A 73 -5.20 -14.29 -0.30
C LEU A 73 -4.80 -15.61 -0.97
N THR A 74 -5.57 -16.06 -1.96
CA THR A 74 -5.25 -17.23 -2.80
C THR A 74 -5.89 -17.03 -4.18
N GLU A 75 -5.36 -17.69 -5.21
CA GLU A 75 -5.84 -17.61 -6.60
C GLU A 75 -5.85 -16.18 -7.16
N LYS A 76 -4.90 -15.35 -6.71
CA LYS A 76 -4.73 -13.97 -7.15
C LYS A 76 -3.28 -13.71 -7.52
N ALA A 77 -3.08 -13.03 -8.65
CA ALA A 77 -1.77 -12.55 -9.06
C ALA A 77 -1.59 -11.04 -8.79
N LYS A 78 -2.63 -10.36 -8.28
CA LYS A 78 -2.59 -8.93 -7.97
C LYS A 78 -3.21 -8.68 -6.62
N PHE A 79 -2.55 -7.88 -5.79
CA PHE A 79 -3.03 -7.49 -4.47
C PHE A 79 -2.45 -6.16 -4.03
N ASN A 80 -3.13 -5.54 -3.08
CA ASN A 80 -2.74 -4.24 -2.56
C ASN A 80 -2.34 -4.37 -1.09
N LEU A 81 -1.31 -3.63 -0.68
CA LEU A 81 -0.86 -3.58 0.72
C LEU A 81 -0.77 -2.12 1.17
N PRO A 82 -1.29 -1.79 2.36
CA PRO A 82 -1.17 -0.45 2.91
C PRO A 82 0.30 -0.11 3.17
N ILE A 83 0.61 1.16 3.04
CA ILE A 83 1.93 1.72 3.32
C ILE A 83 1.79 2.79 4.40
N SER A 84 2.63 2.74 5.43
CA SER A 84 2.62 3.69 6.53
C SER A 84 3.33 4.98 6.13
N TYR A 85 3.14 6.07 6.88
CA TYR A 85 4.02 7.25 6.86
C TYR A 85 4.69 7.48 8.23
N SER A 86 4.55 6.54 9.16
CA SER A 86 5.05 6.68 10.54
C SER A 86 6.56 6.50 10.66
N HIS A 87 7.16 5.74 9.74
CA HIS A 87 8.58 5.39 9.75
C HIS A 87 9.14 5.37 8.32
N PRO A 88 10.45 5.62 8.12
CA PRO A 88 11.07 5.60 6.78
C PRO A 88 11.20 4.19 6.18
N GLU A 89 10.92 3.13 6.95
CA GLU A 89 10.94 1.75 6.49
C GLU A 89 9.75 0.99 7.10
N ASP A 90 8.93 0.40 6.24
CA ASP A 90 7.84 -0.49 6.64
C ASP A 90 8.35 -1.92 6.68
N ILE A 91 7.86 -2.71 7.64
CA ILE A 91 8.25 -4.10 7.83
C ILE A 91 6.99 -4.96 7.80
N LEU A 92 6.97 -5.90 6.85
CA LEU A 92 5.85 -6.78 6.59
C LEU A 92 6.31 -8.23 6.72
N LEU A 93 5.49 -9.06 7.36
CA LEU A 93 5.67 -10.50 7.41
C LEU A 93 4.69 -11.15 6.44
N PHE A 94 5.23 -11.85 5.45
CA PHE A 94 4.49 -12.60 4.45
C PHE A 94 4.45 -14.06 4.91
N HIS A 95 3.28 -14.51 5.35
CA HIS A 95 3.05 -15.89 5.76
C HIS A 95 2.40 -16.64 4.60
N PHE A 96 3.05 -17.71 4.16
CA PHE A 96 2.57 -18.60 3.10
C PHE A 96 2.21 -19.95 3.71
N ASP A 97 0.96 -20.37 3.49
CA ASP A 97 0.49 -21.71 3.81
C ASP A 97 0.44 -22.52 2.52
N ASN A 98 1.31 -23.52 2.39
CA ASN A 98 1.38 -24.33 1.19
C ASN A 98 0.19 -25.30 1.12
N SER A 99 -0.57 -25.25 0.03
CA SER A 99 -1.82 -26.02 -0.09
C SER A 99 -1.60 -27.53 -0.18
N ASN A 100 -0.39 -27.96 -0.56
CA ASN A 100 -0.08 -29.36 -0.88
C ASN A 100 0.71 -30.07 0.23
N THR A 101 1.47 -29.34 1.05
CA THR A 101 2.45 -29.91 1.99
C THR A 101 2.19 -29.54 3.46
N ASP A 102 1.16 -28.75 3.76
CA ASP A 102 0.90 -28.16 5.09
C ASP A 102 2.12 -27.41 5.67
N LEU A 103 3.05 -26.99 4.81
CA LEU A 103 4.23 -26.23 5.21
C LEU A 103 3.86 -24.76 5.37
N HIS A 104 4.17 -24.22 6.55
CA HIS A 104 4.06 -22.79 6.84
C HIS A 104 5.43 -22.13 6.70
N VAL A 105 5.52 -21.20 5.75
CA VAL A 105 6.75 -20.43 5.48
C VAL A 105 6.49 -18.96 5.76
N THR A 106 7.47 -18.26 6.32
CA THR A 106 7.37 -16.81 6.54
C THR A 106 8.58 -16.12 5.95
N ASP A 107 8.32 -15.07 5.18
CA ASP A 107 9.32 -14.11 4.76
C ASP A 107 9.09 -12.74 5.39
N THR A 108 10.18 -12.05 5.72
CA THR A 108 10.11 -10.65 6.13
C THR A 108 10.50 -9.78 4.94
N VAL A 109 9.69 -8.77 4.66
CA VAL A 109 9.91 -7.76 3.62
C VAL A 109 10.04 -6.41 4.29
N TRP A 110 11.07 -5.65 3.92
CA TRP A 110 11.23 -4.28 4.37
C TRP A 110 11.24 -3.32 3.18
N ILE A 111 10.42 -2.28 3.27
CA ILE A 111 10.17 -1.33 2.20
C ILE A 111 10.64 0.04 2.68
N LYS A 112 11.74 0.55 2.12
CA LYS A 112 12.25 1.89 2.40
C LYS A 112 11.56 2.91 1.51
N LYS A 113 11.26 4.06 2.08
CA LYS A 113 10.48 5.10 1.42
C LYS A 113 10.78 6.50 1.97
N ASP A 114 10.60 7.48 1.11
CA ASP A 114 10.50 8.89 1.49
C ASP A 114 9.03 9.31 1.44
N ASP A 115 8.53 9.87 2.55
CA ASP A 115 7.13 10.27 2.70
C ASP A 115 6.98 11.78 2.52
N TYR A 116 5.96 12.21 1.79
CA TYR A 116 5.66 13.63 1.61
C TYR A 116 4.15 13.90 1.69
N PRO A 117 3.73 14.97 2.39
CA PRO A 117 2.32 15.32 2.49
C PRO A 117 1.79 15.80 1.15
N HIS A 118 0.64 15.28 0.74
CA HIS A 118 -0.17 15.77 -0.37
C HIS A 118 -1.34 16.58 0.18
N PHE A 119 -1.47 17.82 -0.27
CA PHE A 119 -2.50 18.73 0.15
C PHE A 119 -3.43 19.05 -1.01
N GLU A 120 -4.70 18.69 -0.87
CA GLU A 120 -5.74 18.98 -1.85
C GLU A 120 -6.46 20.29 -1.51
N SER A 121 -7.00 20.37 -0.29
CA SER A 121 -7.74 21.52 0.23
C SER A 121 -7.70 21.53 1.75
N VAL A 122 -7.97 22.70 2.36
CA VAL A 122 -8.06 22.88 3.82
C VAL A 122 -9.16 22.03 4.45
N ASP A 123 -10.18 21.68 3.66
CA ASP A 123 -11.33 20.91 4.10
C ASP A 123 -11.13 19.39 3.91
N CYS A 124 -10.03 18.96 3.28
CA CYS A 124 -9.72 17.55 3.06
C CYS A 124 -8.71 17.04 4.08
N ASN A 125 -8.79 15.74 4.41
CA ASN A 125 -7.79 15.09 5.24
C ASN A 125 -6.41 15.13 4.55
N THR A 126 -5.36 15.24 5.35
CA THR A 126 -3.98 15.13 4.84
C THR A 126 -3.72 13.71 4.37
N ILE A 127 -3.21 13.59 3.14
CA ILE A 127 -2.77 12.34 2.55
C ILE A 127 -1.24 12.36 2.50
N PHE A 128 -0.60 11.21 2.61
CA PHE A 128 0.85 11.09 2.38
C PHE A 128 1.06 10.27 1.12
N PHE A 129 1.92 10.79 0.24
CA PHE A 129 2.45 10.03 -0.88
C PHE A 129 3.86 9.54 -0.52
N HIS A 130 4.30 8.52 -1.23
CA HIS A 130 5.54 7.83 -0.93
C HIS A 130 6.37 7.67 -2.18
N THR A 131 7.68 7.82 -2.05
CA THR A 131 8.65 7.37 -3.06
C THR A 131 9.41 6.17 -2.50
N LEU A 132 9.22 4.99 -3.07
CA LEU A 132 9.96 3.78 -2.69
C LEU A 132 11.44 3.95 -3.07
N THR A 133 12.33 3.83 -2.10
CA THR A 133 13.78 4.03 -2.28
C THR A 133 14.57 2.74 -2.18
N GLY A 134 13.97 1.67 -1.67
CA GLY A 134 14.62 0.37 -1.62
C GLY A 134 13.72 -0.71 -1.04
N ILE A 135 14.07 -1.96 -1.36
CA ILE A 135 13.39 -3.13 -0.84
C ILE A 135 14.41 -4.18 -0.45
N ARG A 136 14.16 -4.86 0.67
CA ARG A 136 14.93 -6.03 1.13
C ARG A 136 13.97 -7.08 1.64
N TYR A 137 14.35 -8.35 1.54
CA TYR A 137 13.50 -9.45 1.93
C TYR A 137 14.33 -10.67 2.33
N THR A 138 13.74 -11.57 3.11
CA THR A 138 14.25 -12.93 3.26
C THR A 138 13.78 -13.78 2.07
N GLN A 139 14.47 -14.89 1.82
CA GLN A 139 14.21 -15.76 0.68
C GLN A 139 13.88 -17.17 1.16
N ASN A 140 12.73 -17.35 1.82
CA ASN A 140 12.21 -18.65 2.17
C ASN A 140 11.26 -19.15 1.07
N TYR A 141 10.16 -18.43 0.83
CA TYR A 141 9.22 -18.57 -0.29
C TYR A 141 9.53 -17.60 -1.43
N ILE A 142 9.96 -16.39 -1.10
CA ILE A 142 10.26 -15.32 -2.06
C ILE A 142 11.56 -15.65 -2.81
N ASP A 143 11.53 -15.56 -4.14
CA ASP A 143 12.76 -15.50 -4.94
C ASP A 143 13.23 -14.05 -5.03
N SER A 144 12.39 -13.17 -5.58
CA SER A 144 12.73 -11.76 -5.74
C SER A 144 11.54 -10.80 -5.70
N ILE A 145 11.84 -9.54 -5.33
CA ILE A 145 10.89 -8.43 -5.42
C ILE A 145 11.57 -7.26 -6.12
N VAL A 146 10.92 -6.70 -7.13
CA VAL A 146 11.45 -5.59 -7.94
C VAL A 146 10.53 -4.38 -7.84
N ILE A 147 11.11 -3.21 -7.54
CA ILE A 147 10.39 -1.93 -7.63
C ILE A 147 10.23 -1.57 -9.10
N LYS A 148 8.98 -1.60 -9.58
CA LYS A 148 8.62 -1.22 -10.95
C LYS A 148 8.32 0.27 -11.07
N ASN A 149 7.50 0.79 -10.16
CA ASN A 149 7.22 2.22 -10.06
C ASN A 149 7.38 2.64 -8.59
N PRO A 150 8.31 3.56 -8.28
CA PRO A 150 8.53 3.99 -6.92
C PRO A 150 7.46 4.97 -6.40
N SER A 151 6.67 5.61 -7.26
CA SER A 151 5.72 6.66 -6.86
C SER A 151 4.39 6.07 -6.40
N VAL A 152 4.17 6.03 -5.09
CA VAL A 152 2.91 5.56 -4.47
C VAL A 152 2.02 6.75 -4.15
N THR A 153 0.86 6.80 -4.82
CA THR A 153 -0.16 7.84 -4.65
C THR A 153 -1.53 7.19 -4.46
N TYR A 154 -2.63 7.95 -4.52
CA TYR A 154 -3.99 7.39 -4.54
C TYR A 154 -4.41 6.82 -5.91
N ASP A 155 -3.49 6.75 -6.88
CA ASP A 155 -3.69 6.04 -8.14
C ASP A 155 -3.81 4.51 -7.90
N TYR A 156 -4.92 3.94 -8.37
CA TYR A 156 -5.26 2.54 -8.19
C TYR A 156 -4.88 1.64 -9.38
N GLU A 157 -4.29 2.21 -10.44
CA GLU A 157 -3.92 1.46 -11.65
C GLU A 157 -2.41 1.15 -11.69
N THR A 158 -1.59 2.03 -11.14
CA THR A 158 -0.13 1.91 -11.21
C THR A 158 0.39 0.75 -10.36
N VAL A 159 1.06 -0.19 -11.02
CA VAL A 159 1.76 -1.30 -10.35
C VAL A 159 3.10 -0.81 -9.82
N HIS A 160 3.33 -1.04 -8.53
CA HIS A 160 4.50 -0.53 -7.83
C HIS A 160 5.59 -1.59 -7.73
N LEU A 161 5.20 -2.84 -7.45
CA LEU A 161 6.11 -3.93 -7.10
C LEU A 161 5.78 -5.18 -7.91
N TYR A 162 6.81 -5.80 -8.48
CA TYR A 162 6.74 -7.14 -9.03
C TYR A 162 7.26 -8.13 -8.00
N PHE A 163 6.52 -9.21 -7.80
CA PHE A 163 6.79 -10.27 -6.85
C PHE A 163 7.01 -11.59 -7.59
N TYR A 164 8.13 -12.25 -7.30
CA TYR A 164 8.51 -13.52 -7.90
C TYR A 164 8.64 -14.57 -6.79
N PRO A 165 7.75 -15.57 -6.71
CA PRO A 165 7.91 -16.71 -5.81
C PRO A 165 8.97 -17.67 -6.35
N LYS A 166 9.57 -18.47 -5.47
CA LYS A 166 10.43 -19.58 -5.90
C LYS A 166 9.61 -20.65 -6.62
N ARG A 167 10.28 -21.38 -7.52
CA ARG A 167 9.71 -22.61 -8.09
C ARG A 167 9.61 -23.69 -7.01
N ASP A 168 8.48 -24.40 -7.03
CA ASP A 168 8.36 -25.70 -6.39
C ASP A 168 9.11 -26.73 -7.27
N ASP A 169 10.29 -27.16 -6.85
CA ASP A 169 11.04 -28.26 -7.47
C ASP A 169 10.54 -29.64 -7.00
#